data_AF-A0A3R6C983-F1
#
_entry.id   AF-A0A3R6C983-F1
#
_cell.length_a   1.000
_cell.length_b   1.000
_cell.length_c   1.000
_cell.angle_alpha   90.00
_cell.angle_beta   90.00
_cell.angle_gamma   90.00
#
_symmetry.space_group_name_H-M   'P 1'
#
loop_
_entity.id
_entity.type
_entity.pdbx_description
1 polymer ?
#
loop_
_entity_poly.entity_id
_entity_poly.type
_entity_poly.pdbx_seq_one_letter_code
_entity_poly.pdbx_strand_id
1 'polypeptide(L)' 'MYELLKEEGRAKRGVFHTVHGDIQTPVFMNVGTVAAIKGAVSTEDLEQIKCQ' A
#
# COMPACT_ATOMS: atom_id res chain seq x y z
N MET A 1 -13.89 0.27 1.14
CA MET A 1 -14.44 -0.02 2.49
C MET A 1 -13.28 -0.46 3.38
N TYR A 2 -13.25 -0.10 4.68
CA TYR A 2 -12.18 -0.53 5.59
C TYR A 2 -12.68 -1.67 6.50
N GLU A 3 -11.97 -2.79 6.51
CA GLU A 3 -12.20 -3.96 7.36
C GLU A 3 -11.07 -4.07 8.40
N LEU A 4 -11.43 -4.15 9.68
CA LEU A 4 -10.47 -4.40 10.77
C LEU A 4 -10.35 -5.90 11.02
N LEU A 5 -9.15 -6.48 10.83
CA LEU A 5 -8.89 -7.91 11.02
C LEU A 5 -8.46 -8.23 12.45
N LYS A 6 -7.58 -7.41 13.04
CA LYS A 6 -7.06 -7.60 14.40
C LYS A 6 -6.59 -6.26 14.99
N GLU A 7 -6.73 -6.13 16.30
CA GLU A 7 -6.16 -5.03 17.08
C GLU A 7 -5.27 -5.60 18.21
N GLU A 8 -4.18 -4.89 18.52
CA GLU A 8 -3.32 -5.16 19.68
C GLU A 8 -2.90 -3.81 20.29
N GLY A 9 -3.52 -3.47 21.43
CA GLY A 9 -3.40 -2.13 22.01
C GLY A 9 -3.94 -1.06 21.05
N ARG A 10 -3.08 -0.16 20.56
CA ARG A 10 -3.44 0.87 19.57
C ARG A 10 -3.07 0.47 18.13
N ALA A 11 -2.38 -0.67 17.94
CA ALA A 11 -1.96 -1.14 16.64
C ALA A 11 -3.09 -1.92 15.97
N LYS A 12 -3.29 -1.73 14.67
CA LYS A 12 -4.38 -2.33 13.89
C LYS A 12 -3.87 -2.97 12.62
N ARG A 13 -4.36 -4.17 12.34
CA ARG A 13 -4.26 -4.85 11.05
C ARG A 13 -5.63 -4.81 10.39
N GLY A 14 -5.71 -4.34 9.15
CA GLY A 14 -6.96 -4.26 8.42
C GLY A 14 -6.76 -4.32 6.91
N VAL A 15 -7.85 -4.43 6.17
CA VAL A 15 -7.87 -4.39 4.70
C VAL A 15 -8.68 -3.18 4.26
N PHE A 16 -8.14 -2.40 3.32
CA PHE A 16 -8.87 -1.33 2.67
C PHE A 16 -9.21 -1.72 1.23
N HIS A 17 -10.48 -2.03 1.01
CA HIS A 17 -11.01 -2.43 -0.28
C HIS A 17 -11.23 -1.21 -1.18
N THR A 18 -10.65 -1.25 -2.37
CA THR A 18 -10.85 -0.28 -3.45
C THR A 18 -11.30 -0.98 -4.72
N VAL A 19 -11.76 -0.23 -5.73
CA VAL A 19 -12.07 -0.80 -7.05
C VAL A 19 -10.83 -1.31 -7.80
N HIS A 20 -9.64 -0.93 -7.35
CA HIS A 20 -8.34 -1.32 -7.90
C HIS A 20 -7.67 -2.45 -7.10
N GLY A 21 -8.38 -3.02 -6.11
CA GLY A 21 -7.88 -4.12 -5.27
C GLY A 21 -7.83 -3.77 -3.79
N ASP A 22 -7.27 -4.72 -3.03
CA ASP A 22 -7.23 -4.70 -1.58
C ASP A 22 -5.87 -4.23 -1.05
N ILE A 23 -5.89 -3.23 -0.17
CA ILE A 23 -4.68 -2.68 0.46
C ILE A 23 -4.58 -3.21 1.89
N GLN A 24 -3.52 -3.96 2.21
CA GLN A 24 -3.25 -4.46 3.55
C GLN A 24 -2.66 -3.35 4.44
N THR A 25 -3.30 -3.05 5.57
CA THR A 25 -2.83 -2.05 6.54
C THR A 25 -2.24 -2.73 7.79
N PRO A 26 -1.16 -2.19 8.38
CA PRO A 26 -0.45 -0.95 8.00
C PRO A 26 0.35 -1.13 6.69
N VAL A 27 0.35 -0.10 5.84
CA VAL A 27 1.03 -0.08 4.53
C VAL A 27 2.03 1.07 4.45
N PHE A 28 3.12 0.87 3.72
CA PHE A 28 4.02 1.94 3.31
C PHE A 28 3.84 2.19 1.81
N MET A 29 3.47 3.42 1.45
CA MET A 29 3.18 3.79 0.06
C MET A 29 4.25 4.75 -0.46
N ASN A 30 4.79 4.46 -1.64
CA ASN A 30 5.74 5.33 -2.32
C ASN A 30 5.09 6.64 -2.81
N VAL A 31 5.90 7.66 -3.06
CA VAL A 31 5.42 8.95 -3.57
C VAL A 31 5.77 9.09 -5.05
N GLY A 32 4.75 9.05 -5.92
CA GLY A 32 4.87 9.42 -7.33
C GLY A 32 4.89 10.95 -7.49
N THR A 33 6.04 11.54 -7.86
CA THR A 33 6.16 12.97 -8.12
C THR A 33 6.17 13.22 -9.63
N VAL A 34 5.12 13.85 -10.17
CA VAL A 34 5.00 14.15 -11.61
C VAL A 34 5.02 12.87 -12.46
N ALA A 35 4.08 11.95 -12.18
CA ALA A 35 3.94 10.66 -12.87
C ALA A 35 5.18 9.74 -12.83
N ALA A 36 6.20 10.08 -12.04
CA ALA A 36 7.40 9.28 -11.87
C ALA A 36 7.73 9.12 -10.40
N ILE A 37 8.26 7.95 -10.04
CA ILE A 37 8.87 7.75 -8.73
C ILE A 37 10.33 8.17 -8.87
N LYS A 38 10.69 9.27 -8.20
CA LYS A 38 12.05 9.81 -8.28
C LYS A 38 13.02 8.81 -7.65
N GLY A 39 14.02 8.37 -8.42
CA GLY A 39 15.02 7.38 -7.94
C GLY A 39 15.16 6.13 -8.80
N ALA A 40 14.64 6.12 -10.02
CA ALA A 40 14.78 5.02 -11.00
C ALA A 40 14.12 3.69 -10.59
N VAL A 41 13.14 3.73 -9.69
CA VAL A 41 12.25 2.58 -9.43
C VAL A 41 11.08 2.68 -10.39
N SER A 42 11.00 1.74 -11.32
CA SER A 42 9.87 1.64 -12.26
C SER A 42 8.61 1.14 -11.56
N THR A 43 7.45 1.25 -12.22
CA THR A 43 6.20 0.68 -11.70
C THR A 43 6.30 -0.84 -11.61
N GLU A 44 6.96 -1.48 -12.57
CA GLU A 44 7.23 -2.91 -12.54
C GLU A 44 8.10 -3.32 -11.35
N ASP A 45 9.11 -2.52 -11.00
CA ASP A 45 9.96 -2.78 -9.84
C ASP A 45 9.14 -2.76 -8.53
N LEU A 46 8.18 -1.82 -8.40
CA LEU A 46 7.30 -1.75 -7.25
C LEU A 46 6.40 -2.97 -7.09
N GLU A 47 5.84 -3.45 -8.20
CA GLU A 47 5.00 -4.65 -8.20
C GLU A 47 5.80 -5.87 -7.72
N GLN A 48 7.06 -6.01 -8.18
CA GLN A 48 7.93 -7.11 -7.75
C GLN A 48 8.24 -7.06 -6.25
N ILE A 49 8.48 -5.88 -5.69
CA ILE A 49 8.74 -5.72 -4.25
C ILE A 49 7.47 -5.61 -3.40
N LYS A 50 6.29 -5.76 -4.01
CA LYS A 50 4.96 -5.68 -3.37
C LYS A 50 4.72 -4.36 -2.63
N CYS A 51 5.21 -3.27 -3.20
CA CYS A 51 5.04 -1.90 -2.69
C CYS A 51 4.32 -1.00 -3.71
N GLN A 52 3.41 -1.58 -4.50
CA GLN A 52 2.48 -0.83 -5.34
C GLN A 52 1.35 -0.15 -4.55
#